data_AF-Q8PYR0-F1
#
_entry.id   AF-Q8PYR0-F1
#
_cell.length_a   1.000
_cell.length_b   1.000
_cell.length_c   1.000
_cell.angle_alpha   90.00
_cell.angle_beta   90.00
_cell.angle_gamma   90.00
#
_symmetry.space_group_name_H-M   'P 1'
#
loop_
_entity.id
_entity.type
_entity.pdbx_description
1 polymer ?
#
loop_
_entity_poly.entity_id
_entity_poly.type
_entity_poly.pdbx_seq_one_letter_code
_entity_poly.pdbx_strand_id
1 'polypeptide(L)' 'MKEYGKEAESENSFRYTGNEKEPYAEKARPEIKGGGVIMLGPIPIIFGSDKESASTAIILAIILMVLSLLIFRGVLF' A
#
# COMPACT_ATOMS: atom_id res chain seq x y z
N MET A 1 65.38 -32.02 22.84
CA MET A 1 65.20 -30.63 23.30
C MET A 1 64.74 -29.81 22.10
N LYS A 2 63.55 -29.22 22.24
CA LYS A 2 62.98 -28.04 21.55
C LYS A 2 62.64 -28.09 20.06
N GLU A 3 61.36 -27.78 19.81
CA GLU A 3 60.74 -27.33 18.57
C GLU A 3 61.42 -26.09 17.97
N TYR A 4 61.46 -26.06 16.65
CA TYR A 4 61.44 -24.90 15.74
C TYR A 4 60.90 -25.47 14.41
N GLY A 5 59.74 -25.12 13.86
CA GLY A 5 59.00 -23.87 13.91
C GLY A 5 59.10 -23.20 12.54
N LYS A 6 57.93 -22.90 11.92
CA LYS A 6 57.64 -22.46 10.55
C LYS A 6 57.29 -23.66 9.63
N GLU A 7 56.14 -23.68 8.98
CA GLU A 7 55.56 -22.59 8.19
C GLU A 7 54.09 -22.34 8.51
N ALA A 8 53.72 -21.06 8.45
CA ALA A 8 52.39 -20.56 8.69
C ALA A 8 51.45 -21.02 7.57
N GLU A 9 50.59 -22.00 7.85
CA GLU A 9 49.35 -22.17 7.11
C GLU A 9 48.34 -21.14 7.64
N SER A 10 48.61 -19.89 7.28
CA SER A 10 47.70 -18.77 7.38
C SER A 10 46.80 -18.76 6.14
N GLU A 11 45.97 -19.79 5.99
CA GLU A 11 44.82 -19.74 5.10
C GLU A 11 43.64 -20.41 5.78
N ASN A 12 43.24 -19.86 6.92
CA ASN A 12 41.83 -19.97 7.31
C ASN A 12 41.04 -19.11 6.30
N SER A 13 40.87 -19.66 5.11
CA SER A 13 39.86 -19.27 4.14
C SER A 13 38.53 -19.61 4.80
N PHE A 14 38.14 -18.74 5.73
CA PHE A 14 36.76 -18.52 6.11
C PHE A 14 36.08 -18.12 4.81
N ARG A 15 35.70 -19.15 4.04
CA ARG A 15 34.79 -19.09 2.93
C ARG A 15 33.56 -18.44 3.54
N TYR A 16 33.42 -17.14 3.32
CA TYR A 16 32.12 -16.50 3.32
C TYR A 16 31.32 -17.24 2.25
N THR A 17 30.66 -18.32 2.66
CA THR A 17 29.54 -18.90 1.95
C THR A 17 28.47 -17.83 2.05
N GLY A 18 28.48 -16.91 1.07
CA GLY A 18 27.43 -15.93 0.91
C GLY A 18 26.13 -16.72 0.90
N ASN A 19 25.38 -16.59 1.99
CA ASN A 19 24.13 -17.28 2.19
C ASN A 19 23.26 -17.04 0.96
N GLU A 20 23.12 -18.13 0.23
CA GLU A 20 22.09 -18.39 -0.74
C GLU A 20 20.78 -17.71 -0.35
N LYS A 21 20.46 -16.68 -1.12
CA LYS A 21 19.14 -16.06 -1.34
C LYS A 21 18.09 -16.57 -0.36
N GLU A 22 17.95 -15.88 0.77
CA GLU A 22 16.71 -15.98 1.52
C GLU A 22 15.59 -15.50 0.59
N PRO A 23 14.61 -16.35 0.24
CA PRO A 23 13.42 -15.85 -0.40
C PRO A 23 12.71 -15.06 0.70
N TYR A 24 12.97 -13.76 0.74
CA TYR A 24 12.10 -12.85 1.47
C TYR A 24 10.74 -13.06 0.82
N ALA A 25 9.94 -13.93 1.44
CA ALA A 25 8.52 -14.00 1.21
C ALA A 25 8.06 -12.59 1.53
N GLU A 26 8.01 -11.76 0.49
CA GLU A 26 7.37 -10.47 0.48
C GLU A 26 5.97 -10.78 0.98
N LYS A 27 5.77 -10.63 2.29
CA LYS A 27 4.46 -10.78 2.90
C LYS A 27 3.64 -9.77 2.16
N ALA A 28 2.82 -10.24 1.21
CA ALA A 28 1.92 -9.42 0.44
C ALA A 28 1.16 -8.59 1.46
N ARG A 29 1.59 -7.34 1.64
CA ARG A 29 0.94 -6.45 2.59
C ARG A 29 -0.42 -6.22 1.95
N PRO A 30 -1.52 -6.57 2.61
CA PRO A 30 -2.83 -6.40 2.00
C PRO A 30 -2.96 -4.94 1.57
N GLU A 31 -3.06 -4.72 0.26
CA GLU A 31 -3.26 -3.39 -0.29
C GLU A 31 -4.63 -2.91 0.19
N ILE A 32 -4.61 -1.93 1.10
CA ILE A 32 -5.83 -1.32 1.60
C ILE A 32 -6.48 -0.50 0.48
N LYS A 33 -7.55 -1.05 -0.05
CA LYS A 33 -8.46 -0.40 -1.01
C LYS A 33 -9.50 0.39 -0.22
N GLY A 34 -9.76 1.62 -0.65
CA GLY A 34 -10.65 2.51 0.07
C GLY A 34 -10.87 3.81 -0.69
N GLY A 35 -11.92 4.53 -0.31
CA GLY A 35 -12.28 5.81 -0.93
C GLY A 35 -13.29 6.56 -0.08
N GLY A 36 -13.53 7.82 -0.42
CA GLY A 36 -14.40 8.71 0.32
C GLY A 36 -14.86 9.91 -0.51
N VAL A 37 -15.84 10.63 0.03
CA VAL A 37 -16.43 11.81 -0.62
C VAL A 37 -16.48 12.95 0.41
N ILE A 38 -16.00 14.13 0.03
CA ILE A 38 -16.13 15.37 0.79
C ILE A 38 -17.14 16.26 0.08
N MET A 39 -18.19 16.68 0.77
CA MET A 39 -19.21 17.59 0.21
C MET A 39 -18.84 19.04 0.53
N LEU A 40 -18.42 19.82 -0.47
CA LEU A 40 -18.24 21.27 -0.34
C LEU A 40 -19.49 21.97 -0.88
N GLY A 41 -20.49 22.11 -0.02
CA GLY A 41 -21.84 22.46 -0.49
C GLY A 41 -22.35 21.40 -1.47
N PRO A 42 -23.10 21.77 -2.53
CA PRO A 42 -23.57 20.80 -3.51
C PRO A 42 -22.44 20.27 -4.42
N ILE A 43 -21.17 20.64 -4.23
CA ILE A 43 -20.07 20.16 -5.08
C ILE A 43 -19.32 19.02 -4.35
N PRO A 44 -19.51 17.74 -4.75
CA PRO A 44 -18.78 16.62 -4.17
C PRO A 44 -17.34 16.55 -4.69
N ILE A 45 -16.39 16.29 -3.80
CA ILE A 45 -15.00 15.91 -4.12
C ILE A 45 -14.80 14.44 -3.76
N ILE A 46 -14.43 13.61 -4.73
CA ILE A 46 -14.30 12.17 -4.59
C ILE A 46 -12.83 11.76 -4.58
N PHE A 47 -12.46 10.86 -3.68
CA PHE A 47 -11.13 10.28 -3.56
C PHE A 47 -11.21 8.75 -3.48
N GLY A 48 -10.24 8.06 -4.07
CA GLY A 48 -10.14 6.61 -3.99
C GLY A 48 -8.70 6.13 -4.23
N SER A 49 -8.28 5.15 -3.44
CA SER A 49 -6.99 4.44 -3.54
C SER A 49 -6.93 3.57 -4.80
N ASP A 50 -8.08 3.14 -5.29
CA ASP A 50 -8.23 2.28 -6.44
C ASP A 50 -9.50 2.65 -7.25
N LYS A 51 -9.53 2.16 -8.49
CA LYS A 51 -10.58 2.52 -9.46
C LYS A 51 -11.96 2.02 -9.06
N GLU A 52 -12.05 0.89 -8.36
CA GLU A 52 -13.32 0.31 -7.90
C GLU A 52 -13.89 1.12 -6.73
N SER A 53 -13.06 1.45 -5.75
CA SER A 53 -13.43 2.31 -4.62
C SER A 53 -13.85 3.71 -5.09
N ALA A 54 -13.10 4.32 -6.00
CA ALA A 54 -13.44 5.62 -6.57
C ALA A 54 -14.77 5.56 -7.34
N SER A 55 -14.97 4.53 -8.17
CA SER A 55 -16.21 4.38 -8.95
C SER A 55 -17.44 4.24 -8.04
N THR A 56 -17.31 3.47 -6.95
CA THR A 56 -18.38 3.30 -5.96
C THR A 56 -18.70 4.62 -5.25
N ALA A 57 -17.66 5.35 -4.84
CA ALA A 57 -17.81 6.66 -4.21
C ALA A 57 -18.47 7.70 -5.14
N ILE A 58 -18.15 7.68 -6.44
CA ILE A 58 -18.78 8.55 -7.44
C ILE A 58 -20.27 8.25 -7.58
N ILE A 59 -20.65 6.97 -7.69
CA ILE A 59 -22.07 6.58 -7.85
C ILE A 59 -22.86 7.06 -6.63
N LEU A 60 -22.37 6.83 -5.42
CA LEU A 60 -22.99 7.31 -4.19
C LEU A 60 -23.07 8.84 -4.15
N ALA A 61 -21.99 9.55 -4.53
CA ALA A 61 -21.97 11.00 -4.56
C ALA A 61 -23.03 11.58 -5.52
N ILE A 62 -23.18 10.99 -6.71
CA ILE A 62 -24.19 11.41 -7.70
C ILE A 62 -25.60 11.20 -7.15
N ILE A 63 -25.89 10.03 -6.58
CA ILE A 63 -27.19 9.73 -5.98
C ILE A 63 -27.52 10.77 -4.90
N LEU A 64 -26.60 10.96 -3.95
CA LEU A 64 -26.78 11.94 -2.87
C LEU A 64 -26.90 13.37 -3.39
N MET A 65 -26.17 13.73 -4.44
CA MET A 65 -26.25 15.06 -5.04
C MET A 65 -27.60 15.30 -5.73
N VAL A 66 -28.12 14.32 -6.46
CA VAL A 66 -29.45 14.41 -7.08
C VAL A 66 -30.52 14.54 -6.01
N LEU A 67 -30.46 13.72 -4.95
CA LEU A 67 -31.37 13.80 -3.80
C LEU A 67 -31.29 15.17 -3.11
N SER A 68 -30.06 15.64 -2.84
CA SER A 68 -29.81 16.95 -2.22
C SER A 68 -30.38 18.08 -3.07
N LEU A 69 -30.15 18.06 -4.38
CA LEU A 69 -30.68 19.07 -5.30
C LEU A 69 -32.21 19.01 -5.39
N LEU A 70 -32.82 17.83 -5.37
CA LEU A 70 -34.28 17.67 -5.37
C LEU A 70 -34.91 18.32 -4.15
N ILE A 71 -34.33 18.06 -2.96
CA ILE A 71 -34.77 18.63 -1.69
C ILE A 71 -34.50 20.14 -1.64
N PHE A 72 -33.29 20.57 -2.02
CA PHE A 72 -32.88 21.97 -1.96
C PHE A 72 -33.63 22.86 -2.96
N ARG A 73 -33.96 22.33 -4.15
CA ARG A 73 -34.78 23.03 -5.15
C ARG A 73 -36.26 23.10 -4.75
N GLY A 74 -36.67 22.47 -3.64
CA GLY A 74 -38.06 22.47 -3.21
C GLY A 74 -38.99 21.69 -4.15
N VAL A 75 -38.47 20.84 -5.03
CA VAL A 75 -39.29 20.01 -5.95
C VAL A 75 -40.16 19.02 -5.17
N LEU A 76 -39.87 18.81 -3.89
CA LEU A 76 -40.60 17.95 -2.97
C LEU A 76 -41.65 18.69 -2.09
N PHE A 77 -41.84 20.01 -2.22
CA PHE A 77 -42.78 20.82 -1.42
C PHE A 77 -43.64 21.74 -2.30
#